data_AF-A0A2W0AKT7-F1
#
_entry.id   AF-A0A2W0AKT7-F1
#
_cell.length_a   1.000
_cell.length_b   1.000
_cell.length_c   1.000
_cell.angle_alpha   90.00
_cell.angle_beta   90.00
_cell.angle_gamma   90.00
#
_symmetry.space_group_name_H-M   'P 1'
#
loop_
_entity.id
_entity.type
_entity.pdbx_description
1 polymer ?
#
loop_
_entity_poly.entity_id
_entity_poly.type
_entity_poly.pdbx_seq_one_letter_code
_entity_poly.pdbx_strand_id
1 'polypeptide(L)'
;MTERLYYNDSFLYDFRASILDVQELKREGTQSTWAVKLDRTAFYPTSGGQPFDIGRLTTQSKSGVPLEVAVEDVFEDDDGGVWHRVSKVLPPGAEVRGLIDAERRRDHMQQHTGQHLLSAA
;
A
#
# COMPACT_ATOMS: atom_id res chain seq x y z
N MET A 1 14.57 -4.53 -0.84
CA MET A 1 13.98 -3.53 -1.76
C MET A 1 12.68 -4.08 -2.35
N THR A 2 11.65 -3.24 -2.48
CA THR A 2 10.35 -3.60 -3.08
C THR A 2 10.27 -3.03 -4.51
N GLU A 3 9.76 -3.80 -5.47
CA GLU A 3 9.49 -3.31 -6.83
C GLU A 3 8.30 -2.33 -6.83
N ARG A 4 8.49 -1.14 -7.40
CA ARG A 4 7.51 -0.05 -7.39
C ARG A 4 6.82 0.05 -8.74
N LEU A 5 5.65 -0.59 -8.85
CA LEU A 5 4.92 -0.71 -10.11
C LEU A 5 4.40 0.64 -10.62
N TYR A 6 4.11 1.56 -9.69
CA TYR A 6 3.57 2.90 -10.00
C TYR A 6 4.55 3.82 -10.75
N TYR A 7 5.86 3.51 -10.78
CA TYR A 7 6.80 4.25 -11.63
C TYR A 7 6.67 3.91 -13.10
N ASN A 8 6.20 2.70 -13.42
CA ASN A 8 6.01 2.24 -14.80
C ASN A 8 4.59 2.53 -15.29
N ASP A 9 3.59 2.35 -14.41
CA ASP A 9 2.19 2.61 -14.72
C ASP A 9 1.47 3.22 -13.50
N SER A 10 1.25 4.53 -13.54
CA SER A 10 0.53 5.26 -12.48
C SER A 10 -0.98 4.95 -12.44
N PHE A 11 -1.53 4.33 -13.48
CA PHE A 11 -2.93 3.93 -13.59
C PHE A 11 -3.17 2.45 -13.23
N LEU A 12 -2.11 1.72 -12.84
CA LEU A 12 -2.24 0.36 -12.34
C LEU A 12 -2.87 0.36 -10.94
N TYR A 13 -4.15 0.02 -10.86
CA TYR A 13 -4.93 -0.01 -9.61
C TYR A 13 -5.16 -1.41 -9.05
N ASP A 14 -4.90 -2.45 -9.84
CA ASP A 14 -5.08 -3.85 -9.49
C ASP A 14 -3.80 -4.61 -9.79
N PHE A 15 -3.22 -5.27 -8.79
CA PHE A 15 -1.97 -6.01 -8.94
C PHE A 15 -1.92 -7.24 -8.02
N ARG A 16 -0.98 -8.13 -8.30
CA ARG A 16 -0.65 -9.28 -7.44
C ARG A 16 0.74 -9.13 -6.88
N ALA A 17 0.94 -9.60 -5.65
CA ALA A 17 2.20 -9.56 -4.94
C ALA A 17 2.30 -10.70 -3.93
N SER A 18 3.52 -10.98 -3.46
CA SER A 18 3.79 -11.88 -2.35
C SER A 18 4.14 -11.08 -1.09
N ILE A 19 3.65 -11.53 0.06
CA ILE A 19 4.03 -10.95 1.35
C ILE A 19 5.43 -11.42 1.72
N LEU A 20 6.37 -10.47 1.84
CA LEU A 20 7.74 -10.74 2.27
C LEU A 20 7.90 -10.73 3.78
N ASP A 21 7.26 -9.79 4.46
CA ASP A 21 7.38 -9.63 5.92
C ASP A 21 6.11 -9.00 6.51
N VAL A 22 5.87 -9.28 7.80
CA VAL A 22 4.74 -8.76 8.57
C VAL A 22 5.21 -8.42 9.98
N GLN A 23 5.00 -7.16 10.38
CA GLN A 23 5.44 -6.65 11.67
C GLN A 23 4.27 -6.05 12.46
N GLU A 24 4.24 -6.24 13.77
CA GLU A 24 3.28 -5.56 14.64
C GLU A 24 3.78 -4.12 14.90
N LEU A 25 2.98 -3.11 14.57
CA LEU A 25 3.35 -1.70 14.75
C LEU A 25 2.95 -1.17 16.12
N LYS A 26 1.72 -1.46 16.54
CA LYS A 26 1.15 -0.96 17.79
C LYS A 26 0.13 -1.95 18.32
N ARG A 27 0.11 -2.08 19.64
CA ARG A 27 -0.91 -2.84 20.38
C ARG A 27 -1.58 -1.93 21.42
N GLU A 28 -2.88 -1.76 21.29
CA GLU A 28 -3.73 -1.06 22.25
C GLU A 28 -4.78 -2.02 22.82
N GLY A 29 -4.49 -2.55 24.02
CA GLY A 29 -5.33 -3.58 24.63
C GLY A 29 -5.38 -4.86 23.79
N THR A 30 -6.56 -5.13 23.21
CA THR A 30 -6.83 -6.30 22.36
C THR A 30 -6.72 -6.00 20.86
N GLN A 31 -6.50 -4.73 20.47
CA GLN A 31 -6.35 -4.34 19.07
C GLN A 31 -4.87 -4.16 18.72
N SER A 32 -4.47 -4.69 17.57
CA SER A 32 -3.13 -4.54 17.02
C SER A 32 -3.18 -4.03 15.59
N THR A 33 -2.27 -3.13 15.24
CA THR A 33 -2.01 -2.73 13.85
C THR A 33 -0.74 -3.38 13.35
N TRP A 34 -0.70 -3.67 12.05
CA TRP A 34 0.37 -4.42 11.42
C TRP A 34 0.91 -3.66 10.22
N ALA A 35 2.19 -3.86 9.91
CA ALA A 35 2.82 -3.44 8.67
C ALA A 35 3.12 -4.66 7.81
N VAL A 36 2.77 -4.60 6.53
CA VAL A 36 2.99 -5.68 5.57
C VAL A 36 3.94 -5.19 4.47
N LYS A 37 5.06 -5.88 4.29
CA LYS A 37 6.02 -5.64 3.20
C LYS A 37 5.72 -6.59 2.04
N LEU A 38 5.67 -6.04 0.83
CA LEU A 38 5.41 -6.81 -0.40
C LEU A 38 6.67 -6.89 -1.28
N ASP A 39 6.75 -7.90 -2.14
CA ASP A 39 7.80 -8.02 -3.17
C ASP A 39 7.69 -6.90 -4.21
N ARG A 40 6.45 -6.58 -4.58
CA ARG A 40 6.09 -5.49 -5.48
C ARG A 40 4.81 -4.80 -5.03
N THR A 41 4.64 -3.53 -5.34
CA THR A 41 3.40 -2.82 -5.04
C THR A 41 3.10 -1.70 -6.02
N ALA A 42 1.81 -1.51 -6.31
CA ALA A 42 1.33 -0.32 -6.99
C ALA A 42 0.89 0.78 -6.00
N PHE A 43 0.79 0.50 -4.70
CA PHE A 43 0.49 1.53 -3.69
C PHE A 43 1.66 2.51 -3.57
N TYR A 44 1.37 3.80 -3.70
CA TYR A 44 2.32 4.88 -3.54
C TYR A 44 2.47 5.24 -2.06
N PRO A 45 3.69 5.24 -1.49
CA PRO A 45 3.94 5.74 -0.13
C PRO A 45 3.87 7.26 -0.09
N THR A 46 3.67 7.86 1.10
CA THR A 46 3.79 9.32 1.21
C THR A 46 5.20 9.76 0.80
N SER A 47 5.31 10.53 -0.27
CA SER A 47 6.59 11.00 -0.80
C SER A 47 6.40 12.17 -1.76
N GLY A 48 7.37 13.09 -1.81
CA GLY A 48 7.36 14.22 -2.75
C GLY A 48 6.19 15.20 -2.57
N GLY A 49 5.60 15.27 -1.37
CA GLY A 49 4.42 16.08 -1.07
C GLY A 49 3.09 15.45 -1.52
N GLN A 50 3.12 14.31 -2.21
CA GLN A 50 1.92 13.54 -2.54
C GLN A 50 1.57 12.58 -1.38
N PRO A 51 0.32 12.59 -0.88
CA PRO A 51 -0.09 11.66 0.17
C PRO A 51 -0.14 10.21 -0.31
N PHE A 52 0.02 9.28 0.64
CA PHE A 52 -0.11 7.84 0.38
C PHE A 52 -1.47 7.45 -0.24
N ASP A 53 -1.47 6.31 -0.92
CA ASP A 53 -2.69 5.65 -1.34
C ASP A 53 -3.36 4.85 -0.24
N ILE A 54 -4.67 4.69 -0.37
CA ILE A 54 -5.47 3.75 0.40
C ILE A 54 -6.05 2.68 -0.54
N GLY A 55 -6.56 1.60 0.04
CA GLY A 55 -7.16 0.53 -0.73
C GLY A 55 -7.30 -0.75 0.07
N ARG A 56 -7.19 -1.90 -0.58
CA ARG A 56 -7.39 -3.21 0.04
C ARG A 56 -6.33 -4.21 -0.39
N LEU A 57 -5.97 -5.10 0.52
CA LEU A 57 -5.23 -6.33 0.23
C LEU A 57 -6.15 -7.52 0.49
N THR A 58 -6.22 -8.44 -0.48
CA THR A 58 -7.07 -9.63 -0.41
C THR A 58 -6.20 -10.88 -0.59
N THR A 59 -6.31 -11.85 0.32
CA THR A 59 -5.63 -13.15 0.25
C THR A 59 -6.60 -14.27 0.63
N GLN A 60 -6.19 -15.52 0.51
CA GLN A 60 -6.93 -16.66 1.03
C GLN A 60 -6.40 -17.02 2.43
N SER A 61 -7.31 -17.18 3.39
CA SER A 61 -6.95 -17.73 4.69
C SER A 61 -6.58 -19.21 4.58
N LYS A 62 -5.97 -19.77 5.63
CA LYS A 62 -5.71 -21.23 5.71
C LYS A 62 -6.98 -22.09 5.60
N SER A 63 -8.16 -21.54 5.89
CA SER A 63 -9.44 -22.23 5.76
C SER A 63 -10.10 -22.06 4.39
N GLY A 64 -9.42 -21.42 3.43
CA GLY A 64 -9.94 -21.16 2.08
C GLY A 64 -10.94 -20.00 2.01
N VAL A 65 -11.12 -19.25 3.09
CA VAL A 65 -12.01 -18.09 3.12
C VAL A 65 -11.23 -16.84 2.69
N PRO A 66 -11.75 -16.00 1.79
CA PRO A 66 -11.11 -14.73 1.45
C PRO A 66 -10.94 -13.84 2.68
N LEU A 67 -9.69 -13.44 2.95
CA LEU A 67 -9.35 -12.46 3.95
C LEU A 67 -9.03 -11.16 3.23
N GLU A 68 -9.76 -10.11 3.58
CA GLU A 68 -9.57 -8.78 3.02
C GLU A 68 -9.34 -7.77 4.13
N VAL A 69 -8.35 -6.90 3.92
CA VAL A 69 -7.94 -5.88 4.87
C VAL A 69 -7.79 -4.54 4.16
N ALA A 70 -8.17 -3.47 4.84
CA ALA A 70 -7.95 -2.12 4.34
C ALA A 70 -6.48 -1.73 4.55
N VAL A 71 -5.90 -1.05 3.56
CA VAL A 71 -4.62 -0.36 3.66
C VAL A 71 -4.91 1.07 4.09
N GLU A 72 -4.41 1.43 5.27
CA GLU A 72 -4.72 2.71 5.95
C GLU A 72 -3.53 3.67 5.94
N ASP A 73 -2.35 3.19 5.52
CA ASP A 73 -1.12 3.97 5.36
C ASP A 73 -0.14 3.18 4.48
N VAL A 74 0.75 3.90 3.80
CA VAL A 74 1.82 3.35 2.99
C VAL A 74 3.07 4.19 3.21
N PHE A 75 4.15 3.55 3.65
CA PHE A 75 5.39 4.21 4.03
C PHE A 75 6.61 3.42 3.55
N GLU A 76 7.74 4.10 3.48
CA GLU A 76 9.02 3.56 3.01
C GLU A 76 9.98 3.40 4.21
N ASP A 77 10.74 2.30 4.23
CA ASP A 77 11.89 2.12 5.16
C ASP A 77 13.20 2.63 4.53
N ASP A 78 14.24 2.79 5.35
CA ASP A 78 15.54 3.32 4.90
C ASP A 78 16.22 2.47 3.81
N ASP A 79 15.82 1.20 3.65
CA ASP A 79 16.32 0.25 2.65
C ASP A 79 15.46 0.21 1.36
N GLY A 80 14.55 1.17 1.21
CA GLY A 80 13.66 1.31 0.06
C GLY A 80 12.55 0.26 -0.03
N GLY A 81 12.25 -0.42 1.08
CA GLY A 81 11.11 -1.30 1.25
C GLY A 81 9.81 -0.53 1.46
N VAL A 82 8.72 -0.98 0.81
CA VAL A 82 7.40 -0.32 0.95
C VAL A 82 6.50 -1.16 1.85
N TRP A 83 5.99 -0.52 2.90
CA TRP A 83 5.18 -1.09 3.96
C TRP A 83 3.75 -0.58 3.90
N HIS A 84 2.80 -1.46 4.21
CA HIS A 84 1.37 -1.18 4.16
C HIS A 84 0.78 -1.39 5.56
N ARG A 85 0.23 -0.34 6.17
CA ARG A 85 -0.43 -0.47 7.48
C ARG A 85 -1.82 -1.05 7.32
N VAL A 86 -2.11 -2.10 8.08
CA VAL A 86 -3.39 -2.82 8.07
C VAL A 86 -3.85 -3.14 9.50
N SER A 87 -5.17 -3.28 9.69
CA SER A 87 -5.78 -3.58 10.99
C SER A 87 -5.89 -5.07 11.33
N LYS A 88 -5.49 -5.97 10.41
CA LYS A 88 -5.48 -7.42 10.65
C LYS A 88 -4.21 -8.04 10.08
N VAL A 89 -3.70 -9.03 10.78
CA VAL A 89 -2.52 -9.79 10.35
C VAL A 89 -2.83 -10.56 9.06
N LEU A 90 -1.90 -10.50 8.10
CA LEU A 90 -1.88 -11.35 6.93
C LEU A 90 -0.78 -12.41 7.10
N PRO A 91 -0.95 -13.64 6.59
CA PRO A 91 0.08 -14.67 6.70
C PRO A 91 1.29 -14.34 5.82
N PRO A 92 2.52 -14.27 6.38
CA PRO A 92 3.74 -14.15 5.58
C PRO A 92 3.84 -15.25 4.51
N GLY A 93 4.41 -14.91 3.35
CA GLY A 93 4.55 -15.83 2.21
C GLY A 93 3.28 -16.10 1.41
N ALA A 94 2.13 -15.54 1.80
CA ALA A 94 0.92 -15.66 1.00
C ALA A 94 0.92 -14.68 -0.19
N GLU A 95 0.27 -15.09 -1.28
CA GLU A 95 -0.07 -14.19 -2.37
C GLU A 95 -1.24 -13.28 -1.96
N VAL A 96 -1.15 -12.02 -2.34
CA VAL A 96 -2.20 -11.01 -2.16
C VAL A 96 -2.55 -10.39 -3.51
N ARG A 97 -3.82 -10.02 -3.66
CA ARG A 97 -4.26 -9.04 -4.66
C ARG A 97 -4.39 -7.69 -3.97
N GLY A 98 -3.73 -6.67 -4.52
CA GLY A 98 -3.87 -5.29 -4.10
C GLY A 98 -4.80 -4.52 -5.00
N LEU A 99 -5.69 -3.74 -4.39
CA LEU A 99 -6.65 -2.86 -5.05
C LEU A 99 -6.53 -1.45 -4.47
N ILE A 100 -6.14 -0.49 -5.30
CA ILE A 100 -5.99 0.92 -4.91
C ILE A 100 -7.33 1.65 -5.09
N ASP A 101 -7.60 2.59 -4.19
CA ASP A 101 -8.66 3.57 -4.38
C ASP A 101 -8.31 4.53 -5.54
N ALA A 102 -8.90 4.23 -6.70
CA ALA A 102 -8.65 4.98 -7.92
C ALA A 102 -9.15 6.43 -7.86
N GLU A 103 -10.19 6.72 -7.07
CA GLU A 103 -10.71 8.08 -6.92
C GLU A 103 -9.70 8.95 -6.16
N ARG A 104 -9.22 8.46 -5.01
CA ARG A 104 -8.18 9.13 -4.21
C ARG A 104 -6.89 9.32 -5.01
N ARG A 105 -6.42 8.27 -5.70
CA ARG A 105 -5.18 8.34 -6.51
C ARG A 105 -5.29 9.42 -7.58
N ARG A 106 -6.42 9.48 -8.30
CA ARG A 106 -6.62 10.45 -9.38
C ARG A 106 -6.69 11.88 -8.86
N ASP A 107 -7.37 12.12 -7.75
CA ASP A 107 -7.40 13.45 -7.10
C ASP A 107 -5.98 13.90 -6.74
N HIS A 108 -5.21 13.07 -6.03
CA HIS A 108 -3.84 13.40 -5.64
C HIS A 108 -2.92 13.68 -6.84
N MET A 109 -3.01 12.88 -7.91
CA MET A 109 -2.23 13.13 -9.13
C MET A 109 -2.58 14.48 -9.78
N GLN A 110 -3.87 14.86 -9.78
CA GLN A 110 -4.31 16.15 -10.32
C GLN A 110 -3.80 17.32 -9.47
N GLN A 111 -3.92 17.23 -8.14
CA GLN A 111 -3.43 18.28 -7.23
C GLN A 111 -1.91 18.47 -7.35
N HIS A 112 -1.14 17.38 -7.39
CA HIS A 112 0.31 17.45 -7.52
C HIS A 112 0.75 18.09 -8.85
N THR A 113 0.09 17.69 -9.95
CA THR A 113 0.32 18.31 -11.27
C THR A 113 -0.02 19.80 -11.26
N GLY A 114 -1.14 20.18 -10.62
CA GLY A 114 -1.55 21.57 -10.47
C GLY A 114 -0.58 22.42 -9.65
N GLN A 115 -0.02 21.86 -8.57
CA GLN A 115 0.98 22.54 -7.74
C GLN A 115 2.24 22.89 -8.54
N HIS A 116 2.72 21.97 -9.38
CA HIS A 116 3.87 22.23 -10.25
C HIS A 116 3.57 23.34 -11.25
N LEU A 117 2.37 23.34 -11.85
CA LEU A 117 1.97 24.37 -12.80
C LEU A 117 1.90 25.77 -12.14
N LEU A 118 1.37 25.86 -10.92
CA LEU A 118 1.29 27.12 -10.16
C LEU A 118 2.66 27.61 -9.67
N SER A 119 3.56 26.67 -9.33
CA SER A 119 4.90 27.01 -8.84
C SER A 119 5.87 27.39 -9.96
N ALA A 120 5.54 27.04 -11.21
CA ALA A 120 6.29 27.39 -12.41
C ALA A 120 5.81 28.69 -13.10
N ALA A 121 4.77 29.34 -12.56
CA ALA A 121 4.15 30.55 -13.09
C ALA A 121 4.66 31.84 -12.44
#